data_AF-A0A444XM53-F1
#
_entry.id   AF-A0A444XM53-F1
#
_cell.length_a   1.000
_cell.length_b   1.000
_cell.length_c   1.000
_cell.angle_alpha   90.00
_cell.angle_beta   90.00
_cell.angle_gamma   90.00
#
_symmetry.space_group_name_H-M   'P 1'
#
loop_
_entity.id
_entity.type
_entity.pdbx_description
1 polymer ?
#
loop_
_entity_poly.entity_id
_entity_poly.type
_entity_poly.pdbx_seq_one_letter_code
_entity_poly.pdbx_strand_id
1 'polypeptide(L)'
;MENPIIQQSSTHDEWEREIKAFDDTKLGVKGLVDNGVTKVPLIFTKFRASKASSPSSDDEFLQVPVIDLGLIGKDIVTKVRQACEKYGFFQIVNHGIPQEILDEMKEGTRRFHEEPNDVKKVYYSRDRLKKVRFTSNYDLYQAKAANWRDSLISLMLPEPPKPEEFPETCRDITICYSEYAYKLGLTLFELLSEALGLKPKHLEEMECAQGMFLLSHYYPACPEPDKTIGNKAHTDPNFLTILLQDHTGGLQVLVENRWIDVKPVEGALVINIGDLTQVSSNNHFPI
;
A
#
# COMPACT_ATOMS: atom_id res chain seq x y z
N MET A 1 21.31 -35.64 -20.38
CA MET A 1 21.82 -34.37 -19.83
C MET A 1 21.30 -33.27 -20.73
N GLU A 2 20.15 -32.70 -20.40
CA GLU A 2 19.57 -31.58 -21.14
C GLU A 2 20.32 -30.29 -20.78
N ASN A 3 20.53 -29.45 -21.79
CA ASN A 3 21.41 -28.30 -21.73
C ASN A 3 20.76 -27.18 -20.88
N PRO A 4 21.36 -26.73 -19.76
CA PRO A 4 20.75 -25.74 -18.84
C PRO A 4 20.38 -24.42 -19.52
N ILE A 5 21.07 -24.07 -20.61
CA ILE A 5 20.87 -22.86 -21.39
C ILE A 5 19.53 -22.89 -22.14
N ILE A 6 19.08 -24.07 -22.59
CA ILE A 6 17.81 -24.22 -23.33
C ILE A 6 16.61 -24.08 -22.39
N GLN A 7 16.71 -24.59 -21.15
CA GLN A 7 15.66 -24.43 -20.13
C GLN A 7 15.53 -23.00 -19.58
N GLN A 8 16.64 -22.24 -19.45
CA GLN A 8 16.57 -20.84 -19.03
C GLN A 8 16.00 -19.93 -20.13
N SER A 9 16.33 -20.20 -21.40
CA SER A 9 15.73 -19.49 -22.54
C SER A 9 14.23 -19.75 -22.66
N SER A 10 13.80 -21.02 -22.54
CA SER A 10 12.39 -21.38 -22.67
C SER A 10 11.52 -20.80 -21.55
N THR A 11 12.03 -20.77 -20.32
CA THR A 11 11.32 -20.20 -19.17
C THR A 11 11.23 -18.66 -19.20
N HIS A 12 12.18 -17.98 -19.84
CA HIS A 12 12.09 -16.54 -20.10
C HIS A 12 11.05 -16.22 -21.18
N ASP A 13 11.04 -16.97 -22.29
CA ASP A 13 10.05 -16.76 -23.35
C ASP A 13 8.63 -17.09 -22.87
N GLU A 14 8.47 -18.13 -22.03
CA GLU A 14 7.20 -18.46 -21.37
C GLU A 14 6.73 -17.34 -20.46
N TRP A 15 7.63 -16.77 -19.67
CA TRP A 15 7.35 -15.64 -18.79
C TRP A 15 6.83 -14.42 -19.55
N GLU A 16 7.50 -14.03 -20.63
CA GLU A 16 7.10 -12.87 -21.43
C GLU A 16 5.74 -13.09 -22.10
N ARG A 17 5.49 -14.29 -22.62
CA ARG A 17 4.18 -14.65 -23.19
C ARG A 17 3.08 -14.59 -22.14
N GLU A 18 3.33 -15.08 -20.95
CA GLU A 18 2.35 -15.11 -19.87
C GLU A 18 2.05 -13.70 -19.32
N ILE A 19 3.08 -12.84 -19.18
CA ILE A 19 2.90 -11.42 -18.85
C ILE A 19 1.97 -10.76 -19.88
N LYS A 20 2.27 -10.95 -21.17
CA LYS A 20 1.49 -10.33 -22.23
C LYS A 20 0.04 -10.86 -22.23
N ALA A 21 -0.14 -12.17 -22.11
CA ALA A 21 -1.45 -12.78 -22.07
C ALA A 21 -2.28 -12.27 -20.88
N PHE A 22 -1.68 -12.15 -19.70
CA PHE A 22 -2.31 -11.58 -18.51
C PHE A 22 -2.72 -10.12 -18.75
N ASP A 23 -1.81 -9.29 -19.24
CA ASP A 23 -2.04 -7.86 -19.48
C ASP A 23 -3.10 -7.60 -20.55
N ASP A 24 -3.10 -8.39 -21.63
CA ASP A 24 -4.08 -8.31 -22.73
C ASP A 24 -5.51 -8.54 -22.23
N THR A 25 -5.70 -9.34 -21.17
CA THR A 25 -7.03 -9.57 -20.60
C THR A 25 -7.63 -8.32 -19.97
N LYS A 26 -6.79 -7.45 -19.39
CA LYS A 26 -7.18 -6.27 -18.61
C LYS A 26 -8.08 -6.58 -17.41
N LEU A 27 -8.12 -7.84 -16.97
CA LEU A 27 -9.01 -8.30 -15.89
C LEU A 27 -8.37 -8.20 -14.50
N GLY A 28 -7.04 -8.19 -14.47
CA GLY A 28 -6.27 -8.28 -13.24
C GLY A 28 -6.33 -9.64 -12.54
N VAL A 29 -5.78 -9.69 -11.33
CA VAL A 29 -5.70 -10.89 -10.49
C VAL A 29 -7.07 -11.37 -10.08
N LYS A 30 -7.99 -10.45 -9.74
CA LYS A 30 -9.38 -10.78 -9.42
C LYS A 30 -10.06 -11.48 -10.59
N GLY A 31 -9.80 -11.03 -11.81
CA GLY A 31 -10.24 -11.69 -13.03
C GLY A 31 -9.75 -13.13 -13.16
N LEU A 32 -8.51 -13.43 -12.77
CA LEU A 32 -8.00 -14.81 -12.76
C LEU A 32 -8.78 -15.68 -11.76
N VAL A 33 -9.03 -15.14 -10.57
CA VAL A 33 -9.81 -15.83 -9.51
C VAL A 33 -11.24 -16.09 -9.96
N ASP A 34 -11.90 -15.10 -10.56
CA ASP A 34 -13.28 -15.23 -11.05
C ASP A 34 -13.41 -16.25 -12.20
N ASN A 35 -12.33 -16.45 -12.96
CA ASN A 35 -12.24 -17.49 -14.00
C ASN A 35 -11.80 -18.87 -13.45
N GLY A 36 -11.74 -19.05 -12.13
CA GLY A 36 -11.50 -20.34 -11.50
C GLY A 36 -10.06 -20.81 -11.53
N VAL A 37 -9.08 -19.89 -11.47
CA VAL A 37 -7.66 -20.25 -11.41
C VAL A 37 -7.36 -21.17 -10.22
N THR A 38 -6.78 -22.34 -10.46
CA THR A 38 -6.43 -23.31 -9.40
C THR A 38 -4.93 -23.37 -9.10
N LYS A 39 -4.10 -22.74 -9.94
CA LYS A 39 -2.65 -22.66 -9.78
C LYS A 39 -2.18 -21.25 -10.05
N VAL A 40 -1.28 -20.76 -9.22
CA VAL A 40 -0.72 -19.42 -9.40
C VAL A 40 0.12 -19.40 -10.69
N PRO A 41 -0.19 -18.51 -11.65
CA PRO A 41 0.58 -18.39 -12.88
C PRO A 41 2.06 -18.03 -12.62
N LEU A 42 2.96 -18.49 -13.49
CA LEU A 42 4.41 -18.32 -13.34
C LEU A 42 4.79 -16.87 -13.03
N ILE A 43 4.10 -15.89 -13.64
CA ILE A 43 4.39 -14.46 -13.47
C ILE A 43 4.33 -13.98 -12.01
N PHE A 44 3.68 -14.73 -11.12
CA PHE A 44 3.54 -14.43 -9.69
C PHE A 44 4.42 -15.30 -8.78
N THR A 45 5.16 -16.28 -9.31
CA THR A 45 5.84 -17.32 -8.49
C THR A 45 7.33 -17.10 -8.24
N LYS A 46 7.97 -16.09 -8.85
CA LYS A 46 9.43 -15.90 -8.73
C LYS A 46 9.88 -15.38 -7.37
N PHE A 47 8.94 -14.99 -6.49
CA PHE A 47 9.26 -14.75 -5.08
C PHE A 47 9.06 -16.04 -4.29
N ARG A 48 10.16 -16.69 -3.88
CA ARG A 48 10.12 -17.47 -2.65
C ARG A 48 9.97 -16.45 -1.53
N ALA A 49 8.80 -16.38 -0.90
CA ALA A 49 8.71 -15.74 0.39
C ALA A 49 9.80 -16.36 1.26
N SER A 50 10.78 -15.56 1.71
CA SER A 50 11.60 -15.99 2.82
C SER A 50 10.60 -16.29 3.92
N LYS A 51 10.43 -17.57 4.29
CA LYS A 51 9.56 -17.92 5.42
C LYS A 51 9.96 -16.97 6.54
N ALA A 52 9.02 -16.15 7.00
CA ALA A 52 9.18 -15.47 8.26
C ALA A 52 9.63 -16.54 9.25
N SER A 53 10.76 -16.30 9.91
CA SER A 53 11.23 -17.21 10.96
C SER A 53 10.08 -17.47 11.90
N SER A 54 9.94 -18.72 12.35
CA SER A 54 8.93 -19.08 13.35
C SER A 54 8.96 -18.06 14.48
N PRO A 55 7.81 -17.54 14.95
CA PRO A 55 7.78 -16.51 15.97
C PRO A 55 8.57 -16.99 17.18
N SER A 56 9.59 -16.22 17.54
CA SER A 56 10.36 -16.40 18.76
C SER A 56 9.59 -15.83 19.94
N SER A 57 9.93 -16.24 21.18
CA SER A 57 9.37 -15.63 22.39
C SER A 57 9.63 -14.12 22.48
N ASP A 58 10.63 -13.62 21.75
CA ASP A 58 10.97 -12.20 21.70
C ASP A 58 10.06 -11.40 20.74
N ASP A 59 9.34 -12.08 19.83
CA ASP A 59 8.42 -11.42 18.89
C ASP A 59 7.10 -11.00 19.57
N GLU A 60 6.75 -11.56 20.73
CA GLU A 60 5.62 -11.06 21.52
C GLU A 60 5.84 -9.61 22.01
N PHE A 61 7.09 -9.19 22.16
CA PHE A 61 7.48 -7.86 22.69
C PHE A 61 7.71 -6.81 21.61
N LEU A 62 7.79 -7.21 20.34
CA LEU A 62 8.03 -6.31 19.21
C LEU A 62 6.73 -6.11 18.44
N GLN A 63 6.01 -5.04 18.81
CA GLN A 63 4.77 -4.64 18.18
C GLN A 63 4.88 -3.20 17.70
N VAL A 64 4.34 -2.94 16.50
CA VAL A 64 4.21 -1.58 15.99
C VAL A 64 3.35 -0.79 16.98
N PRO A 65 3.84 0.35 17.50
CA PRO A 65 3.18 1.07 18.58
C PRO A 65 1.87 1.68 18.11
N VAL A 66 0.87 1.71 19.01
CA VAL A 66 -0.40 2.41 18.79
C VAL A 66 -0.36 3.74 19.55
N ILE A 67 -0.62 4.84 18.85
CA ILE A 67 -0.60 6.21 19.38
C ILE A 67 -2.02 6.78 19.34
N ASP A 68 -2.52 7.18 20.50
CA ASP A 68 -3.81 7.86 20.61
C ASP A 68 -3.64 9.37 20.37
N LEU A 69 -4.19 9.87 19.26
CA LEU A 69 -4.15 11.29 18.89
C LEU A 69 -5.21 12.14 19.62
N GLY A 70 -6.16 11.50 20.33
CA GLY A 70 -7.12 12.19 21.19
C GLY A 70 -6.51 12.67 22.51
N LEU A 71 -5.32 12.17 22.87
CA LEU A 71 -4.53 12.70 23.97
C LEU A 71 -3.92 14.05 23.57
N ILE A 72 -3.82 15.03 24.46
CA ILE A 72 -3.26 16.36 24.13
C ILE A 72 -1.88 16.52 24.78
N GLY A 73 -0.85 16.91 24.01
CA GLY A 73 0.40 17.49 24.53
C GLY A 73 1.71 16.85 24.04
N LYS A 74 2.81 17.27 24.66
CA LYS A 74 4.21 16.90 24.31
C LYS A 74 4.51 15.39 24.33
N ASP A 75 3.66 14.61 24.98
CA ASP A 75 3.79 13.16 25.04
C ASP A 75 3.60 12.51 23.66
N ILE A 76 2.70 13.06 22.82
CA ILE A 76 2.49 12.54 21.45
C ILE A 76 3.73 12.73 20.59
N VAL A 77 4.32 13.92 20.59
CA VAL A 77 5.53 14.22 19.79
C VAL A 77 6.66 13.26 20.16
N THR A 78 6.80 12.97 21.45
CA THR A 78 7.82 12.03 21.95
C THR A 78 7.54 10.60 21.46
N LYS A 79 6.28 10.14 21.52
CA LYS A 79 5.86 8.83 21.03
C LYS A 79 6.04 8.68 19.52
N VAL A 80 5.67 9.71 18.75
CA VAL A 80 5.86 9.74 17.29
C VAL A 80 7.35 9.68 16.95
N ARG A 81 8.19 10.49 17.62
CA ARG A 81 9.65 10.44 17.45
C ARG A 81 10.19 9.02 17.68
N GLN A 82 9.86 8.42 18.82
CA GLN A 82 10.33 7.07 19.17
C GLN A 82 9.85 6.01 18.18
N ALA A 83 8.61 6.14 17.69
CA ALA A 83 8.08 5.23 16.69
C ALA A 83 8.81 5.34 15.34
N CYS A 84 9.02 6.57 14.87
CA CYS A 84 9.78 6.83 13.65
C CYS A 84 11.24 6.36 13.76
N GLU A 85 11.91 6.63 14.87
CA GLU A 85 13.32 6.25 15.09
C GLU A 85 13.53 4.73 15.15
N LYS A 86 12.60 4.00 15.78
CA LYS A 86 12.76 2.55 16.01
C LYS A 86 12.12 1.69 14.93
N TYR A 87 10.94 2.06 14.47
CA TYR A 87 10.11 1.21 13.62
C TYR A 87 9.93 1.76 12.21
N GLY A 88 10.02 3.09 12.03
CA GLY A 88 9.52 3.76 10.81
C GLY A 88 8.01 3.66 10.62
N PHE A 89 7.30 3.01 11.55
CA PHE A 89 5.89 2.66 11.50
C PHE A 89 5.21 2.89 12.86
N PHE A 90 3.95 3.28 12.84
CA PHE A 90 3.06 3.31 14.02
C PHE A 90 1.60 3.22 13.59
N GLN A 91 0.71 2.82 14.49
CA GLN A 91 -0.72 2.94 14.30
C GLN A 91 -1.23 4.17 15.03
N ILE A 92 -2.27 4.82 14.51
CA ILE A 92 -2.96 5.92 15.20
C ILE A 92 -4.43 5.60 15.41
N VAL A 93 -4.95 6.01 16.56
CA VAL A 93 -6.40 5.97 16.90
C VAL A 93 -6.86 7.36 17.32
N ASN A 94 -8.18 7.59 17.37
CA ASN A 94 -8.78 8.89 17.67
C ASN A 94 -8.24 10.03 16.78
N HIS A 95 -7.95 9.72 15.52
CA HIS A 95 -7.37 10.63 14.52
C HIS A 95 -8.39 11.58 13.86
N GLY A 96 -9.66 11.53 14.29
CA GLY A 96 -10.70 12.48 13.86
C GLY A 96 -11.41 12.18 12.53
N ILE A 97 -11.08 11.06 11.86
CA ILE A 97 -11.86 10.60 10.70
C ILE A 97 -13.00 9.71 11.23
N PRO A 98 -14.28 9.99 10.88
CA PRO A 98 -15.39 9.18 11.36
C PRO A 98 -15.27 7.72 10.90
N GLN A 99 -15.61 6.77 11.79
CA GLN A 99 -15.56 5.34 11.49
C GLN A 99 -16.37 4.98 10.23
N GLU A 100 -17.54 5.60 10.06
CA GLU A 100 -18.41 5.42 8.88
C GLU A 100 -17.68 5.74 7.56
N ILE A 101 -16.78 6.74 7.56
CA ILE A 101 -15.98 7.10 6.38
C ILE A 101 -14.90 6.05 6.11
N LEU A 102 -14.28 5.49 7.15
CA LEU A 102 -13.31 4.40 7.00
C LEU A 102 -13.98 3.14 6.45
N ASP A 103 -15.14 2.77 7.01
CA ASP A 103 -15.90 1.60 6.61
C ASP A 103 -16.41 1.72 5.18
N GLU A 104 -16.99 2.88 4.84
CA GLU A 104 -17.49 3.12 3.48
C GLU A 104 -16.35 3.22 2.46
N MET A 105 -15.14 3.66 2.85
CA MET A 105 -13.98 3.65 1.94
C MET A 105 -13.49 2.22 1.65
N LYS A 106 -13.48 1.34 2.66
CA LYS A 106 -13.20 -0.09 2.49
C LYS A 106 -14.24 -0.73 1.57
N GLU A 107 -15.52 -0.47 1.80
CA GLU A 107 -16.58 -1.04 0.98
C GLU A 107 -16.67 -0.43 -0.42
N GLY A 108 -16.42 0.86 -0.60
CA GLY A 108 -16.28 1.48 -1.92
C GLY A 108 -15.16 0.84 -2.74
N THR A 109 -14.02 0.57 -2.11
CA THR A 109 -12.93 -0.18 -2.74
C THR A 109 -13.39 -1.58 -3.14
N ARG A 110 -14.03 -2.33 -2.24
CA ARG A 110 -14.56 -3.67 -2.54
C ARG A 110 -15.54 -3.64 -3.71
N ARG A 111 -16.55 -2.75 -3.67
CA ARG A 111 -17.58 -2.63 -4.71
C ARG A 111 -16.95 -2.43 -6.08
N PHE A 112 -15.97 -1.54 -6.22
CA PHE A 112 -15.27 -1.36 -7.49
C PHE A 112 -14.59 -2.65 -7.98
N HIS A 113 -13.85 -3.36 -7.12
CA HIS A 113 -13.11 -4.56 -7.53
C HIS A 113 -14.01 -5.78 -7.78
N GLU A 114 -15.20 -5.79 -7.20
CA GLU A 114 -16.24 -6.81 -7.42
C GLU A 114 -17.21 -6.48 -8.59
N GLU A 115 -17.09 -5.30 -9.22
CA GLU A 115 -17.86 -4.98 -10.44
C GLU A 115 -17.58 -5.99 -11.57
N PRO A 116 -18.53 -6.16 -12.52
CA PRO A 116 -18.30 -6.94 -13.72
C PRO A 116 -17.06 -6.47 -14.47
N ASN A 117 -16.35 -7.42 -15.05
CA ASN A 117 -15.09 -7.18 -15.73
C ASN A 117 -15.16 -6.09 -16.80
N ASP A 118 -16.26 -6.00 -17.54
CA ASP A 118 -16.40 -4.99 -18.60
C ASP A 118 -16.50 -3.56 -18.05
N VAL A 119 -17.00 -3.38 -16.83
CA VAL A 119 -17.00 -2.08 -16.14
C VAL A 119 -15.58 -1.72 -15.71
N LYS A 120 -14.88 -2.64 -15.02
CA LYS A 120 -13.49 -2.41 -14.56
C LYS A 120 -12.50 -2.17 -15.70
N LYS A 121 -12.66 -2.88 -16.83
CA LYS A 121 -11.80 -2.74 -18.02
C LYS A 121 -11.76 -1.33 -18.59
N VAL A 122 -12.83 -0.54 -18.44
CA VAL A 122 -12.86 0.87 -18.88
C VAL A 122 -11.78 1.70 -18.19
N TYR A 123 -11.51 1.38 -16.93
CA TYR A 123 -10.49 2.04 -16.11
C TYR A 123 -9.11 1.43 -16.29
N TYR A 124 -8.98 0.25 -16.92
CA TYR A 124 -7.70 -0.42 -17.06
C TYR A 124 -6.72 0.41 -17.90
N SER A 125 -5.58 0.77 -17.32
CA SER A 125 -4.57 1.54 -18.01
C SER A 125 -3.18 1.37 -17.40
N ARG A 126 -2.17 1.28 -18.27
CA ARG A 126 -0.75 1.44 -17.90
C ARG A 126 -0.22 2.85 -18.11
N ASP A 127 -1.00 3.73 -18.75
CA ASP A 127 -0.66 5.14 -18.90
C ASP A 127 -0.68 5.83 -17.54
N ARG A 128 0.50 6.32 -17.12
CA ARG A 128 0.72 6.98 -15.84
C ARG A 128 0.18 8.41 -15.79
N LEU A 129 -0.14 9.00 -16.96
CA LEU A 129 -0.75 10.32 -17.05
C LEU A 129 -2.25 10.29 -16.72
N LYS A 130 -2.90 9.13 -16.81
CA LYS A 130 -4.28 8.98 -16.36
C LYS A 130 -4.38 9.14 -14.84
N LYS A 131 -5.16 10.14 -14.41
CA LYS A 131 -5.33 10.48 -13.00
C LYS A 131 -6.07 9.38 -12.23
N VAL A 132 -7.11 8.78 -12.83
CA VAL A 132 -7.80 7.59 -12.30
C VAL A 132 -7.54 6.41 -13.23
N ARG A 133 -7.04 5.30 -12.67
CA ARG A 133 -6.79 4.07 -13.44
C ARG A 133 -6.81 2.82 -12.58
N PHE A 134 -7.35 1.76 -13.16
CA PHE A 134 -7.24 0.40 -12.66
C PHE A 134 -6.02 -0.27 -13.28
N THR A 135 -5.25 -1.01 -12.49
CA THR A 135 -4.10 -1.76 -12.97
C THR A 135 -3.75 -2.91 -12.04
N SER A 136 -3.05 -3.90 -12.60
CA SER A 136 -2.43 -4.98 -11.84
C SER A 136 -0.93 -4.89 -12.07
N ASN A 137 -0.22 -4.50 -11.01
CA ASN A 137 1.22 -4.23 -11.01
C ASN A 137 1.63 -3.08 -11.95
N TYR A 138 2.00 -1.94 -11.36
CA TYR A 138 2.46 -0.78 -12.12
C TYR A 138 3.78 -1.05 -12.86
N ASP A 139 4.60 -1.95 -12.34
CA ASP A 139 5.91 -2.36 -12.85
C ASP A 139 5.90 -3.73 -13.53
N LEU A 140 4.75 -4.23 -14.00
CA LEU A 140 4.58 -5.61 -14.52
C LEU A 140 5.70 -6.06 -15.46
N TYR A 141 6.08 -5.21 -16.43
CA TYR A 141 7.09 -5.53 -17.44
C TYR A 141 8.56 -5.36 -16.97
N GLN A 142 8.76 -4.78 -15.79
CA GLN A 142 10.09 -4.50 -15.22
C GLN A 142 10.39 -5.40 -14.02
N ALA A 143 9.35 -5.84 -13.32
CA ALA A 143 9.47 -6.64 -12.12
C ALA A 143 9.92 -8.07 -12.44
N LYS A 144 10.77 -8.61 -11.56
CA LYS A 144 11.15 -10.03 -11.61
C LYS A 144 9.98 -10.96 -11.30
N ALA A 145 8.98 -10.49 -10.55
CA ALA A 145 7.68 -11.12 -10.40
C ALA A 145 6.60 -10.08 -10.11
N ALA A 146 5.38 -10.39 -10.55
CA ALA A 146 4.18 -9.65 -10.25
C ALA A 146 3.70 -9.99 -8.83
N ASN A 147 3.02 -9.03 -8.20
CA ASN A 147 2.32 -9.21 -6.94
C ASN A 147 0.89 -9.72 -7.18
N TRP A 148 0.39 -10.55 -6.27
CA TRP A 148 -0.99 -11.03 -6.25
C TRP A 148 -1.94 -9.95 -5.72
N ARG A 149 -2.07 -8.85 -6.48
CA ARG A 149 -2.98 -7.74 -6.17
C ARG A 149 -3.46 -7.01 -7.41
N ASP A 150 -4.59 -6.36 -7.24
CA ASP A 150 -5.10 -5.32 -8.13
C ASP A 150 -5.11 -3.96 -7.43
N SER A 151 -5.18 -2.88 -8.21
CA SER A 151 -5.16 -1.51 -7.66
C SER A 151 -5.98 -0.55 -8.50
N LEU A 152 -6.88 0.18 -7.86
CA LEU A 152 -7.41 1.43 -8.39
C LEU A 152 -6.54 2.57 -7.84
N ILE A 153 -5.95 3.36 -8.74
CA ILE A 153 -5.02 4.43 -8.42
C ILE A 153 -5.67 5.75 -8.81
N SER A 154 -5.67 6.69 -7.87
CA SER A 154 -6.19 8.05 -8.06
C SER A 154 -5.12 9.08 -7.67
N LEU A 155 -4.70 9.91 -8.63
CA LEU A 155 -3.84 11.07 -8.40
C LEU A 155 -4.72 12.22 -7.91
N MET A 156 -4.67 12.51 -6.61
CA MET A 156 -5.54 13.48 -5.95
C MET A 156 -4.95 14.89 -5.89
N LEU A 157 -3.62 15.02 -5.92
CA LEU A 157 -2.91 16.30 -5.95
C LEU A 157 -1.76 16.26 -6.97
N PRO A 158 -1.35 17.42 -7.54
CA PRO A 158 -1.82 18.77 -7.23
C PRO A 158 -3.18 19.12 -7.85
N GLU A 159 -3.57 18.41 -8.92
CA GLU A 159 -4.84 18.63 -9.60
C GLU A 159 -5.73 17.37 -9.50
N PRO A 160 -6.73 17.36 -8.61
CA PRO A 160 -7.60 16.20 -8.47
C PRO A 160 -8.35 15.87 -9.77
N PRO A 161 -8.75 14.61 -9.98
CA PRO A 161 -9.60 14.24 -11.10
C PRO A 161 -11.00 14.83 -10.92
N LYS A 162 -11.71 15.03 -12.02
CA LYS A 162 -13.13 15.39 -11.95
C LYS A 162 -13.95 14.20 -11.40
N PRO A 163 -15.06 14.42 -10.71
CA PRO A 163 -15.88 13.34 -10.16
C PRO A 163 -16.24 12.26 -11.20
N GLU A 164 -16.54 12.64 -12.43
CA GLU A 164 -16.94 11.72 -13.50
C GLU A 164 -15.81 10.78 -13.96
N GLU A 165 -14.55 11.10 -13.65
CA GLU A 165 -13.40 10.25 -13.93
C GLU A 165 -13.29 9.06 -12.96
N PHE A 166 -13.97 9.09 -11.82
CA PHE A 166 -14.00 7.99 -10.87
C PHE A 166 -15.09 6.96 -11.21
N PRO A 167 -14.86 5.67 -10.88
CA PRO A 167 -15.91 4.65 -10.89
C PRO A 167 -17.09 5.08 -10.02
N GLU A 168 -18.30 4.97 -10.56
CA GLU A 168 -19.51 5.41 -9.88
C GLU A 168 -19.69 4.78 -8.49
N THR A 169 -19.33 3.50 -8.35
CA THR A 169 -19.46 2.73 -7.10
C THR A 169 -18.61 3.20 -5.93
N CYS A 170 -17.55 3.95 -6.20
CA CYS A 170 -16.61 4.43 -5.18
C CYS A 170 -16.30 5.92 -5.28
N ARG A 171 -16.90 6.66 -6.24
CA ARG A 171 -16.63 8.08 -6.53
C ARG A 171 -16.71 8.96 -5.30
N ASP A 172 -17.90 9.05 -4.71
CA ASP A 172 -18.18 10.06 -3.68
C ASP A 172 -17.36 9.79 -2.42
N ILE A 173 -17.27 8.52 -2.02
CA ILE A 173 -16.46 8.15 -0.86
C ILE A 173 -14.96 8.33 -1.11
N THR A 174 -14.46 8.06 -2.31
CA THR A 174 -13.05 8.28 -2.65
C THR A 174 -12.68 9.75 -2.50
N ILE A 175 -13.52 10.65 -3.02
CA ILE A 175 -13.34 12.10 -2.89
C ILE A 175 -13.42 12.51 -1.42
N CYS A 176 -14.47 12.10 -0.72
CA CYS A 176 -14.68 12.45 0.69
C CYS A 176 -13.53 11.97 1.59
N TYR A 177 -13.15 10.70 1.50
CA TYR A 177 -12.04 10.13 2.27
C TYR A 177 -10.72 10.85 1.97
N SER A 178 -10.47 11.22 0.71
CA SER A 178 -9.24 11.93 0.34
C SER A 178 -9.09 13.29 1.03
N GLU A 179 -10.19 14.02 1.26
CA GLU A 179 -10.16 15.29 1.97
C GLU A 179 -9.83 15.10 3.46
N TYR A 180 -10.38 14.06 4.07
CA TYR A 180 -10.07 13.68 5.45
C TYR A 180 -8.61 13.23 5.58
N ALA A 181 -8.15 12.35 4.70
CA ALA A 181 -6.78 11.86 4.68
C ALA A 181 -5.78 12.99 4.44
N TYR A 182 -6.09 13.95 3.56
CA TYR A 182 -5.24 15.11 3.32
C TYR A 182 -5.09 15.99 4.57
N LYS A 183 -6.21 16.32 5.24
CA LYS A 183 -6.18 17.09 6.49
C LYS A 183 -5.39 16.38 7.57
N LEU A 184 -5.59 15.07 7.73
CA LEU A 184 -4.82 14.26 8.66
C LEU A 184 -3.32 14.23 8.31
N GLY A 185 -2.99 14.15 7.02
CA GLY A 185 -1.62 14.23 6.52
C GLY A 185 -0.92 15.53 6.94
N LEU A 186 -1.60 16.68 6.84
CA LEU A 186 -1.06 17.96 7.32
C LEU A 186 -0.77 17.92 8.83
N THR A 187 -1.69 17.40 9.65
CA THR A 187 -1.46 17.23 11.10
C THR A 187 -0.28 16.30 11.38
N LEU A 188 -0.14 15.21 10.63
CA LEU A 188 0.99 14.28 10.78
C LEU A 188 2.32 14.94 10.37
N PHE A 189 2.34 15.78 9.33
CA PHE A 189 3.52 16.58 8.98
C PHE A 189 3.91 17.57 10.07
N GLU A 190 2.93 18.17 10.76
CA GLU A 190 3.21 19.03 11.92
C GLU A 190 3.86 18.24 13.05
N LEU A 191 3.30 17.07 13.39
CA LEU A 191 3.86 16.19 14.41
C LEU A 191 5.26 15.69 14.06
N LEU A 192 5.51 15.34 12.79
CA LEU A 192 6.84 14.92 12.32
C LEU A 192 7.85 16.06 12.39
N SER A 193 7.44 17.29 12.06
CA SER A 193 8.31 18.46 12.17
C SER A 193 8.71 18.71 13.63
N GLU A 194 7.76 18.68 14.56
CA GLU A 194 8.06 18.80 16.00
C GLU A 194 8.89 17.61 16.52
N ALA A 195 8.63 16.40 16.03
CA ALA A 195 9.43 15.21 16.35
C ALA A 195 10.88 15.37 15.87
N LEU A 196 11.14 16.12 14.80
CA LEU A 196 12.50 16.48 14.38
C LEU A 196 13.10 17.66 15.16
N GLY A 197 12.37 18.24 16.11
CA GLY A 197 12.80 19.43 16.84
C GLY A 197 12.68 20.72 16.02
N LEU A 198 11.90 20.69 14.94
CA LEU A 198 11.67 21.81 14.04
C LEU A 198 10.38 22.55 14.40
N LYS A 199 10.11 23.67 13.72
CA LYS A 199 8.83 24.36 13.86
C LYS A 199 7.71 23.50 13.26
N PRO A 200 6.47 23.52 13.80
CA PRO A 200 5.40 22.62 13.36
C PRO A 200 5.15 22.66 11.84
N LYS A 201 5.17 23.84 11.23
CA LYS A 201 4.90 23.99 9.79
C LYS A 201 6.09 23.71 8.87
N HIS A 202 7.22 23.25 9.39
CA HIS A 202 8.46 23.16 8.59
C HIS A 202 8.32 22.26 7.35
N LEU A 203 7.79 21.05 7.50
CA LEU A 203 7.59 20.14 6.35
C LEU A 203 6.49 20.63 5.39
N GLU A 204 5.48 21.33 5.90
CA GLU A 204 4.46 21.98 5.06
C GLU A 204 5.10 23.10 4.20
N GLU A 205 5.92 23.96 4.82
CA GLU A 205 6.66 25.05 4.16
C GLU A 205 7.70 24.55 3.16
N MET A 206 8.19 23.31 3.32
CA MET A 206 9.03 22.61 2.35
C MET A 206 8.25 21.95 1.21
N GLU A 207 6.93 22.18 1.13
CA GLU A 207 6.06 21.64 0.09
C GLU A 207 5.95 20.10 0.10
N CYS A 208 6.22 19.44 1.25
CA CYS A 208 6.16 17.97 1.37
C CYS A 208 4.75 17.39 1.15
N ALA A 209 3.70 18.22 1.30
CA ALA A 209 2.29 17.82 1.17
C ALA A 209 1.68 18.12 -0.22
N GLN A 210 2.47 18.48 -1.24
CA GLN A 210 1.96 18.86 -2.56
C GLN A 210 1.55 17.70 -3.47
N GLY A 211 1.86 16.45 -3.09
CA GLY A 211 1.54 15.25 -3.85
C GLY A 211 0.72 14.28 -3.02
N MET A 212 -0.36 13.75 -3.60
CA MET A 212 -1.19 12.74 -2.96
C MET A 212 -1.70 11.74 -3.99
N PHE A 213 -1.40 10.47 -3.74
CA PHE A 213 -2.00 9.34 -4.44
C PHE A 213 -2.88 8.58 -3.46
N LEU A 214 -4.05 8.15 -3.91
CA LEU A 214 -4.85 7.15 -3.23
C LEU A 214 -4.72 5.83 -3.99
N LEU A 215 -4.35 4.77 -3.27
CA LEU A 215 -4.18 3.42 -3.82
C LEU A 215 -5.16 2.48 -3.14
N SER A 216 -6.26 2.18 -3.83
CA SER A 216 -7.26 1.20 -3.37
C SER A 216 -6.85 -0.20 -3.82
N HIS A 217 -6.03 -0.85 -3.01
CA HIS A 217 -5.54 -2.21 -3.24
C HIS A 217 -6.63 -3.27 -2.99
N TYR A 218 -6.59 -4.34 -3.79
CA TYR A 218 -7.42 -5.52 -3.59
C TYR A 218 -6.57 -6.78 -3.71
N TYR A 219 -6.70 -7.67 -2.74
CA TYR A 219 -5.94 -8.91 -2.62
C TYR A 219 -6.90 -10.11 -2.68
N PRO A 220 -7.23 -10.62 -3.88
CA PRO A 220 -8.10 -11.78 -4.02
C PRO A 220 -7.52 -13.01 -3.33
N ALA A 221 -8.38 -13.95 -2.91
CA ALA A 221 -7.95 -15.23 -2.37
C ALA A 221 -7.00 -15.95 -3.33
N CYS A 222 -5.87 -16.44 -2.80
CA CYS A 222 -4.84 -17.11 -3.58
C CYS A 222 -4.94 -18.63 -3.42
N PRO A 223 -4.94 -19.43 -4.52
CA PRO A 223 -4.99 -20.89 -4.43
C PRO A 223 -3.69 -21.51 -3.93
N GLU A 224 -2.56 -20.82 -4.07
CA GLU A 224 -1.23 -21.28 -3.63
C GLU A 224 -0.48 -20.15 -2.90
N PRO A 225 -0.94 -19.74 -1.68
CA PRO A 225 -0.43 -18.55 -1.00
C PRO A 225 1.06 -18.61 -0.69
N ASP A 226 1.62 -19.81 -0.46
CA ASP A 226 3.06 -20.02 -0.23
C ASP A 226 3.95 -19.74 -1.45
N LYS A 227 3.35 -19.56 -2.63
CA LYS A 227 4.08 -19.36 -3.89
C LYS A 227 4.08 -17.92 -4.38
N THR A 228 3.38 -17.01 -3.72
CA THR A 228 3.27 -15.61 -4.16
C THR A 228 3.19 -14.66 -2.97
N ILE A 229 3.07 -13.37 -3.23
CA ILE A 229 2.96 -12.34 -2.21
C ILE A 229 1.99 -11.25 -2.68
N GLY A 230 1.22 -10.68 -1.75
CA GLY A 230 0.29 -9.59 -2.04
C GLY A 230 1.03 -8.30 -2.43
N ASN A 231 2.13 -7.99 -1.77
CA ASN A 231 3.05 -6.92 -2.15
C ASN A 231 4.47 -7.28 -1.71
N LYS A 232 5.43 -7.21 -2.63
CA LYS A 232 6.84 -7.51 -2.36
C LYS A 232 7.44 -6.56 -1.31
N ALA A 233 8.50 -7.00 -0.64
CA ALA A 233 9.29 -6.15 0.23
C ALA A 233 9.80 -4.91 -0.53
N HIS A 234 9.57 -3.73 0.02
CA HIS A 234 9.94 -2.43 -0.53
C HIS A 234 9.94 -1.38 0.58
N THR A 235 10.52 -0.22 0.29
CA THR A 235 10.29 1.03 1.00
C THR A 235 9.40 1.94 0.15
N ASP A 236 8.72 2.88 0.80
CA ASP A 236 7.87 3.85 0.11
C ASP A 236 8.70 5.05 -0.35
N PRO A 237 8.66 5.44 -1.63
CA PRO A 237 9.46 6.56 -2.14
C PRO A 237 8.88 7.94 -1.80
N ASN A 238 7.90 8.02 -0.89
CA ASN A 238 7.18 9.23 -0.52
C ASN A 238 7.72 9.83 0.79
N PHE A 239 7.05 10.83 1.33
CA PHE A 239 7.34 11.32 2.69
C PHE A 239 6.61 10.51 3.75
N LEU A 240 5.32 10.24 3.53
CA LEU A 240 4.42 9.67 4.51
C LEU A 240 3.33 8.85 3.79
N THR A 241 3.02 7.68 4.33
CA THR A 241 1.89 6.85 3.93
C THR A 241 0.88 6.78 5.08
N ILE A 242 -0.41 6.90 4.74
CA ILE A 242 -1.54 6.64 5.63
C ILE A 242 -2.28 5.42 5.06
N LEU A 243 -2.20 4.30 5.77
CA LEU A 243 -2.77 3.03 5.36
C LEU A 243 -4.00 2.68 6.19
N LEU A 244 -5.13 2.51 5.51
CA LEU A 244 -6.36 1.94 6.03
C LEU A 244 -6.41 0.44 5.67
N GLN A 245 -6.44 -0.43 6.68
CA GLN A 245 -6.52 -1.88 6.50
C GLN A 245 -7.93 -2.41 6.74
N ASP A 246 -8.24 -3.57 6.16
CA ASP A 246 -9.37 -4.39 6.58
C ASP A 246 -9.02 -5.22 7.84
N HIS A 247 -9.97 -6.04 8.29
CA HIS A 247 -9.78 -6.90 9.47
C HIS A 247 -8.91 -8.14 9.17
N THR A 248 -8.65 -8.46 7.90
CA THR A 248 -7.84 -9.62 7.51
C THR A 248 -6.36 -9.37 7.81
N GLY A 249 -5.90 -8.14 7.58
CA GLY A 249 -4.49 -7.75 7.80
C GLY A 249 -3.56 -8.27 6.71
N GLY A 250 -2.38 -8.75 7.10
CA GLY A 250 -1.35 -9.24 6.18
C GLY A 250 -0.22 -8.26 5.88
N LEU A 251 -0.22 -7.08 6.50
CA LEU A 251 0.95 -6.19 6.51
C LEU A 251 2.02 -6.79 7.43
N GLN A 252 3.24 -6.88 6.90
CA GLN A 252 4.44 -7.18 7.66
C GLN A 252 5.44 -6.04 7.49
N VAL A 253 6.12 -5.69 8.58
CA VAL A 253 7.17 -4.65 8.58
C VAL A 253 8.49 -5.26 9.00
N LEU A 254 9.60 -4.79 8.43
CA LEU A 254 10.93 -5.27 8.77
C LEU A 254 11.53 -4.37 9.85
N VAL A 255 11.74 -4.91 11.04
CA VAL A 255 12.33 -4.19 12.19
C VAL A 255 13.45 -5.04 12.74
N GLU A 256 14.65 -4.46 12.89
CA GLU A 256 15.83 -5.18 13.39
C GLU A 256 16.09 -6.51 12.63
N ASN A 257 15.97 -6.48 11.30
CA ASN A 257 16.09 -7.65 10.40
C ASN A 257 15.05 -8.78 10.63
N ARG A 258 13.92 -8.47 11.27
CA ARG A 258 12.82 -9.42 11.50
C ARG A 258 11.52 -8.88 10.92
N TRP A 259 10.78 -9.75 10.25
CA TRP A 259 9.44 -9.43 9.78
C TRP A 259 8.44 -9.57 10.93
N ILE A 260 7.72 -8.50 11.22
CA ILE A 260 6.72 -8.43 12.28
C ILE A 260 5.35 -8.20 11.65
N ASP A 261 4.36 -8.98 12.07
CA ASP A 261 2.97 -8.77 11.67
C ASP A 261 2.39 -7.51 12.32
N VAL A 262 1.80 -6.64 11.50
CA VAL A 262 1.01 -5.51 11.99
C VAL A 262 -0.42 -5.96 12.14
N LYS A 263 -0.84 -6.23 13.39
CA LYS A 263 -2.22 -6.63 13.70
C LYS A 263 -3.16 -5.44 13.47
N PRO A 264 -4.21 -5.59 12.63
CA PRO A 264 -5.21 -4.56 12.44
C PRO A 264 -5.88 -4.20 13.77
N VAL A 265 -6.00 -2.90 14.04
CA VAL A 265 -6.77 -2.37 15.16
C VAL A 265 -8.00 -1.67 14.59
N GLU A 266 -9.17 -1.98 15.13
CA GLU A 266 -10.44 -1.39 14.67
C GLU A 266 -10.40 0.14 14.78
N GLY A 267 -10.75 0.82 13.68
CA GLY A 267 -10.71 2.28 13.60
C GLY A 267 -9.30 2.89 13.64
N ALA A 268 -8.24 2.10 13.50
CA ALA A 268 -6.87 2.62 13.43
C ALA A 268 -6.40 2.80 11.98
N LEU A 269 -5.44 3.71 11.81
CA LEU A 269 -4.68 3.88 10.57
C LEU A 269 -3.22 3.56 10.84
N VAL A 270 -2.57 2.83 9.92
CA VAL A 270 -1.13 2.59 9.98
C VAL A 270 -0.42 3.73 9.26
N ILE A 271 0.57 4.31 9.91
CA ILE A 271 1.40 5.39 9.41
C ILE A 271 2.81 4.84 9.21
N ASN A 272 3.41 5.14 8.07
CA ASN A 272 4.83 4.91 7.86
C ASN A 272 5.49 6.08 7.13
N ILE A 273 6.74 6.32 7.51
CA ILE A 273 7.59 7.27 6.80
C ILE A 273 8.15 6.62 5.53
N GLY A 274 8.43 7.44 4.52
CA GLY A 274 9.08 7.00 3.29
C GLY A 274 10.48 7.56 3.12
N ASP A 275 11.13 7.15 2.02
CA ASP A 275 12.51 7.49 1.65
C ASP A 275 12.77 9.01 1.71
N LEU A 276 11.80 9.82 1.27
CA LEU A 276 11.97 11.29 1.25
C LEU A 276 12.02 11.88 2.66
N THR A 277 11.33 11.28 3.62
CA THR A 277 11.42 11.69 5.04
C THR A 277 12.74 11.25 5.66
N GLN A 278 13.25 10.05 5.33
CA GLN A 278 14.58 9.63 5.78
C GLN A 278 15.66 10.62 5.30
N VAL A 279 15.60 11.01 4.02
CA VAL A 279 16.55 11.96 3.43
C VAL A 279 16.39 13.36 4.02
N SER A 280 15.17 13.91 4.07
CA SER A 280 14.92 15.27 4.56
C SER A 280 15.17 15.43 6.06
N SER A 281 15.01 14.35 6.83
CA SER A 281 15.37 14.29 8.24
C SER A 281 16.86 14.06 8.48
N ASN A 282 17.72 13.98 7.45
CA ASN A 282 19.14 13.65 7.58
C ASN A 282 19.39 12.34 8.36
N ASN A 283 18.62 11.30 8.03
CA ASN A 283 18.64 9.97 8.66
C ASN A 283 18.26 9.94 10.14
N HIS A 284 17.66 11.01 10.69
CA HIS A 284 17.11 10.95 12.05
C HIS A 284 15.96 9.95 12.14
N PHE A 285 15.20 9.75 11.06
CA PHE A 285 14.19 8.70 10.96
C PHE A 285 14.61 7.64 9.93
N PRO A 286 15.10 6.47 10.37
CA PRO A 286 15.54 5.41 9.48
C PRO A 286 14.37 4.54 8.99
N ILE A 287 14.56 3.90 7.84
CA ILE A 287 13.69 2.89 7.21
C ILE A 287 14.51 1.66 6.81
#